data_AF-A0A644ZEB1-F1
#
_entry.id   AF-A0A644ZEB1-F1
#
_cell.length_a   1.000
_cell.length_b   1.000
_cell.length_c   1.000
_cell.angle_alpha   90.00
_cell.angle_beta   90.00
_cell.angle_gamma   90.00
#
_symmetry.space_group_name_H-M   'P 1'
#
loop_
_entity.id
_entity.type
_entity.pdbx_description
1 polymer ?
#
loop_
_entity_poly.entity_id
_entity_poly.type
_entity_poly.pdbx_seq_one_letter_code
_entity_poly.pdbx_strand_id
1 'polypeptide(L)'
;MYKFRDLVIGKAGDELALLRDVLAGLVAASSALAVGEDFLLLSSAEFGEDKIEVTKRVGLDLILPVAAILPFERLVGWGDAKKLPPKMLEDLLGGAVALAPLLIGALNKKKLPGAIGLVLGLIFSGISEDTLREAAKLVGEKLEEVNSDALVKHDNLTATLTGFKMDLEKGEQQDILLRSHL
;
A
#
# COMPACT_ATOMS: atom_id res chain seq x y z
N MET A 1 -17.77 -25.67 -17.13
CA MET A 1 -16.39 -25.71 -16.59
C MET A 1 -16.18 -24.84 -15.34
N TYR A 2 -17.17 -24.11 -14.82
CA TYR A 2 -16.97 -23.17 -13.69
C TYR A 2 -17.16 -23.77 -12.28
N LYS A 3 -17.87 -24.90 -12.14
CA LYS A 3 -18.20 -25.47 -10.81
C LYS A 3 -17.00 -25.76 -9.90
N PHE A 4 -15.87 -26.21 -10.44
CA PHE A 4 -14.69 -26.48 -9.60
C PHE A 4 -14.01 -25.19 -9.15
N ARG A 5 -13.83 -24.22 -10.05
CA ARG A 5 -13.31 -22.89 -9.71
C ARG A 5 -14.17 -22.25 -8.62
N ASP A 6 -15.48 -22.24 -8.81
CA ASP A 6 -16.39 -21.59 -7.87
C ASP A 6 -16.38 -22.31 -6.49
N LEU A 7 -16.21 -23.64 -6.47
CA LEU A 7 -16.03 -24.42 -5.23
C LEU A 7 -14.72 -24.07 -4.52
N VAL A 8 -13.61 -23.93 -5.26
CA VAL A 8 -12.31 -23.53 -4.70
C VAL A 8 -12.36 -22.11 -4.16
N ILE A 9 -12.96 -21.17 -4.91
CA ILE A 9 -13.15 -19.79 -4.46
C ILE A 9 -13.99 -19.75 -3.19
N GLY A 10 -15.12 -20.46 -3.16
CA GLY A 10 -15.98 -20.54 -1.97
C GLY A 10 -15.24 -21.08 -0.76
N LYS A 11 -14.55 -22.22 -0.90
CA LYS A 11 -13.80 -22.83 0.20
C LYS A 11 -12.66 -21.95 0.69
N ALA A 12 -11.92 -21.30 -0.21
CA ALA A 12 -10.85 -20.37 0.17
C ALA A 12 -11.39 -19.15 0.90
N GLY A 13 -12.53 -18.60 0.45
CA GLY A 13 -13.23 -17.51 1.13
C GLY A 13 -13.62 -17.86 2.56
N ASP A 14 -14.19 -19.06 2.77
CA ASP A 14 -14.58 -19.54 4.10
C ASP A 14 -13.37 -19.67 5.03
N GLU A 15 -12.26 -20.25 4.57
CA GLU A 15 -11.04 -20.39 5.36
C GLU A 15 -10.41 -19.02 5.71
N LEU A 16 -10.44 -18.06 4.78
CA LEU A 16 -9.99 -16.69 5.03
C LEU A 16 -10.87 -15.97 6.06
N ALA A 17 -12.19 -16.16 5.99
CA ALA A 17 -13.12 -15.60 6.98
C ALA A 17 -12.86 -16.18 8.37
N LEU A 18 -12.68 -17.49 8.49
CA LEU A 18 -12.34 -18.16 9.75
C LEU A 18 -11.01 -17.65 10.30
N LEU A 19 -9.98 -17.52 9.46
CA LEU A 19 -8.70 -16.97 9.87
C LEU A 19 -8.84 -15.54 10.40
N ARG A 20 -9.62 -14.70 9.69
CA ARG A 20 -9.90 -13.32 10.13
C ARG A 20 -10.57 -13.29 11.50
N ASP A 21 -11.54 -14.17 11.75
CA ASP A 21 -12.26 -14.23 13.03
C ASP A 21 -11.34 -14.67 14.18
N VAL A 22 -10.47 -15.66 13.93
CA VAL A 22 -9.45 -16.09 14.90
C VAL A 22 -8.49 -14.94 15.22
N LEU A 23 -7.96 -14.27 14.19
CA LEU A 23 -7.04 -13.14 14.38
C LEU A 23 -7.73 -11.97 15.10
N ALA A 24 -9.00 -11.69 14.80
CA ALA A 24 -9.78 -10.67 15.47
C ALA A 24 -9.90 -10.92 16.98
N GLY A 25 -9.93 -12.19 17.41
CA GLY A 25 -9.91 -12.57 18.82
C GLY A 25 -8.56 -12.40 19.53
N LEU A 26 -7.47 -12.21 18.77
CA LEU A 26 -6.11 -12.08 19.30
C LEU A 26 -5.58 -10.64 19.30
N VAL A 27 -6.20 -9.73 18.55
CA VAL A 27 -5.75 -8.34 18.40
C VAL A 27 -6.60 -7.36 19.20
N ALA A 28 -5.97 -6.33 19.76
CA ALA A 28 -6.65 -5.32 20.59
C ALA A 28 -7.58 -4.39 19.80
N ALA A 29 -7.34 -4.20 18.50
CA ALA A 29 -8.12 -3.34 17.61
C ALA A 29 -8.54 -4.10 16.36
N SER A 30 -9.56 -4.95 16.47
CA SER A 30 -10.08 -5.76 15.35
C SER A 30 -10.66 -4.93 14.21
N SER A 31 -11.08 -3.68 14.47
CA SER A 31 -11.51 -2.70 13.47
C SER A 31 -10.40 -2.24 12.52
N ALA A 32 -9.14 -2.49 12.87
CA ALA A 32 -7.96 -2.21 12.06
C ALA A 32 -7.39 -3.49 11.42
N LEU A 33 -8.12 -4.60 11.40
CA LEU A 33 -7.66 -5.84 10.79
C LEU A 33 -7.93 -5.81 9.27
N ALA A 34 -6.87 -5.88 8.45
CA ALA A 34 -6.95 -5.93 7.00
C ALA A 34 -6.47 -7.30 6.47
N VAL A 35 -7.23 -8.37 6.73
CA VAL A 35 -6.89 -9.73 6.29
C VAL A 35 -7.66 -10.07 5.03
N GLY A 36 -6.92 -10.50 3.98
CA GLY A 36 -7.50 -10.86 2.69
C GLY A 36 -8.01 -9.67 1.88
N GLU A 37 -7.54 -8.47 2.21
CA GLU A 37 -7.93 -7.22 1.57
C GLU A 37 -7.02 -6.83 0.39
N ASP A 38 -5.74 -7.21 0.47
CA ASP A 38 -4.73 -6.94 -0.54
C ASP A 38 -4.22 -8.26 -1.15
N PHE A 39 -4.01 -8.28 -2.46
CA PHE A 39 -3.50 -9.44 -3.19
C PHE A 39 -2.32 -9.05 -4.07
N LEU A 40 -1.25 -9.84 -4.03
CA LEU A 40 -0.09 -9.69 -4.89
C LEU A 40 0.13 -10.96 -5.70
N LEU A 41 0.13 -10.83 -7.02
CA LEU A 41 0.44 -11.91 -7.95
C LEU A 41 1.97 -12.09 -8.02
N LEU A 42 2.46 -13.18 -7.44
CA LEU A 42 3.85 -13.60 -7.56
C LEU A 42 3.97 -14.77 -8.52
N SER A 43 4.74 -14.60 -9.59
CA SER A 43 5.02 -15.67 -10.53
C SER A 43 6.48 -15.68 -10.98
N SER A 44 7.05 -16.87 -11.10
CA SER A 44 8.40 -17.09 -11.63
C SER A 44 8.47 -16.97 -13.15
N ALA A 45 7.32 -16.97 -13.84
CA ALA A 45 7.17 -16.85 -15.29
C ALA A 45 5.91 -16.04 -15.65
N GLU A 46 5.91 -15.35 -16.78
CA GLU A 46 4.68 -14.75 -17.33
C GLU A 46 3.93 -15.82 -18.14
N PHE A 47 2.66 -16.03 -17.83
CA PHE A 47 1.80 -17.00 -18.51
C PHE A 47 0.86 -16.28 -19.47
N GLY A 48 1.01 -16.52 -20.77
CA GLY A 48 0.08 -16.10 -21.81
C GLY A 48 -0.72 -17.28 -22.36
N GLU A 49 -1.67 -16.99 -23.27
CA GLU A 49 -2.55 -18.01 -23.86
C GLU A 49 -1.78 -19.08 -24.64
N ASP A 50 -0.74 -18.67 -25.38
CA ASP A 50 0.04 -19.55 -26.27
C ASP A 50 1.51 -19.76 -25.83
N LYS A 51 1.98 -19.07 -24.78
CA LYS A 51 3.39 -19.14 -24.35
C LYS A 51 3.59 -18.90 -22.86
N ILE A 52 4.63 -19.55 -22.32
CA ILE A 52 5.15 -19.30 -20.97
C ILE A 52 6.51 -18.63 -21.10
N GLU A 53 6.62 -17.38 -20.66
CA GLU A 53 7.87 -16.62 -20.68
C GLU A 53 8.59 -16.75 -19.33
N VAL A 54 9.39 -17.82 -19.20
CA VAL A 54 10.13 -18.16 -17.98
C VAL A 54 11.22 -17.14 -17.59
N THR A 55 11.61 -16.27 -18.51
CA THR A 55 12.59 -15.21 -18.24
C THR A 55 11.98 -13.99 -17.56
N LYS A 56 10.65 -13.86 -17.58
CA LYS A 56 9.94 -12.73 -16.99
C LYS A 56 9.30 -13.14 -15.67
N ARG A 57 9.68 -12.44 -14.61
CA ARG A 57 9.09 -12.60 -13.28
C ARG A 57 7.96 -11.59 -13.12
N VAL A 58 6.89 -11.99 -12.47
CA VAL A 58 5.73 -11.12 -12.20
C VAL A 58 5.65 -10.86 -10.69
N GLY A 59 5.53 -9.58 -10.31
CA GLY A 59 5.27 -9.12 -8.94
C GLY A 59 6.44 -9.17 -7.95
N LEU A 60 7.58 -9.79 -8.29
CA LEU A 60 8.75 -9.83 -7.38
C LEU A 60 9.31 -8.45 -7.09
N ASP A 61 9.29 -7.55 -8.07
CA ASP A 61 9.79 -6.18 -7.91
C ASP A 61 8.90 -5.34 -6.97
N LEU A 62 7.65 -5.79 -6.72
CA LEU A 62 6.71 -5.13 -5.82
C LEU A 62 6.89 -5.52 -4.35
N ILE A 63 7.71 -6.53 -4.02
CA ILE A 63 7.88 -6.99 -2.63
C ILE A 63 8.41 -5.87 -1.73
N LEU A 64 9.46 -5.17 -2.18
CA LEU A 64 10.03 -4.05 -1.41
C LEU A 64 9.08 -2.85 -1.34
N PRO A 65 8.48 -2.38 -2.44
CA PRO A 65 7.45 -1.35 -2.40
C PRO A 65 6.31 -1.65 -1.43
N VAL A 66 5.77 -2.88 -1.47
CA VAL A 66 4.68 -3.32 -0.59
C VAL A 66 5.14 -3.31 0.86
N ALA A 67 6.32 -3.84 1.18
CA ALA A 67 6.81 -3.85 2.56
C ALA A 67 7.13 -2.43 3.10
N ALA A 68 7.52 -1.51 2.22
CA ALA A 68 8.01 -0.19 2.60
C ALA A 68 6.92 0.89 2.66
N ILE A 69 5.89 0.83 1.81
CA ILE A 69 4.90 1.91 1.68
C ILE A 69 3.56 1.52 2.31
N LEU A 70 3.08 0.31 2.03
CA LEU A 70 1.72 -0.13 2.36
C LEU A 70 1.42 -0.12 3.88
N PRO A 71 2.32 -0.55 4.78
CA PRO A 71 2.08 -0.44 6.23
C PRO A 71 1.81 0.99 6.69
N PHE A 72 2.47 1.98 6.08
CA PHE A 72 2.28 3.38 6.40
C PHE A 72 1.00 3.96 5.79
N GLU A 73 0.66 3.59 4.55
CA GLU A 73 -0.64 3.93 3.95
C GLU A 73 -1.79 3.43 4.84
N ARG A 74 -1.70 2.17 5.32
CA ARG A 74 -2.71 1.58 6.21
C ARG A 74 -2.78 2.28 7.56
N LEU A 75 -1.64 2.59 8.16
CA LEU A 75 -1.61 3.32 9.44
C LEU A 75 -2.26 4.70 9.33
N VAL A 76 -1.98 5.43 8.24
CA VAL A 76 -2.61 6.72 7.95
C VAL A 76 -4.12 6.55 7.77
N GLY A 77 -4.55 5.59 6.94
CA GLY A 77 -5.97 5.32 6.70
C GLY A 77 -6.74 4.92 7.97
N TRP A 78 -6.16 4.07 8.82
CA TRP A 78 -6.79 3.70 10.09
C TRP A 78 -6.88 4.86 11.08
N GLY A 79 -5.87 5.73 11.09
CA GLY A 79 -5.90 6.96 11.89
C GLY A 79 -6.99 7.92 11.42
N ASP A 80 -7.09 8.17 10.11
CA ASP A 80 -8.12 9.03 9.52
C ASP A 80 -9.53 8.47 9.75
N ALA A 81 -9.71 7.15 9.58
CA ALA A 81 -10.97 6.46 9.83
C ALA A 81 -11.28 6.27 11.32
N LYS A 82 -10.41 6.72 12.24
CA LYS A 82 -10.51 6.53 13.69
C LYS A 82 -10.72 5.06 14.10
N LYS A 83 -10.20 4.13 13.29
CA LYS A 83 -10.27 2.67 13.51
C LYS A 83 -9.31 2.20 14.61
N LEU A 84 -8.35 3.04 15.01
CA LEU A 84 -7.37 2.77 16.07
C LEU A 84 -7.57 3.68 17.30
N PRO A 85 -7.41 3.15 18.53
CA PRO A 85 -7.31 3.97 19.74
C PRO A 85 -6.10 4.93 19.68
N PRO A 86 -6.22 6.18 20.15
CA PRO A 86 -5.13 7.16 20.10
C PRO A 86 -3.81 6.68 20.74
N LYS A 87 -3.90 5.97 21.86
CA LYS A 87 -2.73 5.42 22.57
C LYS A 87 -2.01 4.34 21.75
N MET A 88 -2.75 3.52 21.00
CA MET A 88 -2.15 2.49 20.14
C MET A 88 -1.48 3.13 18.93
N LEU A 89 -2.04 4.21 18.41
CA LEU A 89 -1.41 5.04 17.38
C LEU A 89 -0.08 5.62 17.89
N GLU A 90 -0.06 6.17 19.11
CA GLU A 90 1.14 6.69 19.77
C GLU A 90 2.20 5.60 19.99
N ASP A 91 1.81 4.40 20.45
CA ASP A 91 2.74 3.28 20.69
C ASP A 91 3.32 2.71 19.38
N LEU A 92 2.50 2.58 18.32
CA LEU A 92 2.95 2.14 16.99
C LEU A 92 3.91 3.15 16.36
N LEU A 93 3.63 4.43 16.53
CA LEU A 93 4.51 5.50 16.06
C LEU A 93 5.78 5.53 16.92
N GLY A 94 5.69 5.34 18.24
CA GLY A 94 6.84 5.27 19.15
C GLY A 94 7.80 4.12 18.84
N GLY A 95 7.31 2.99 18.31
CA GLY A 95 8.14 1.87 17.86
C GLY A 95 8.82 2.08 16.49
N ALA A 96 8.28 2.96 15.65
CA ALA A 96 8.82 3.27 14.31
C ALA A 96 9.84 4.42 14.36
N VAL A 97 10.92 4.23 15.13
CA VAL A 97 11.77 5.32 15.66
C VAL A 97 12.36 6.29 14.61
N ALA A 98 12.46 5.92 13.33
CA ALA A 98 12.98 6.82 12.29
C ALA A 98 11.91 7.64 11.52
N LEU A 99 10.71 7.09 11.34
CA LEU A 99 9.64 7.73 10.52
C LEU A 99 8.45 8.22 11.35
N ALA A 100 8.44 7.93 12.65
CA ALA A 100 7.38 8.36 13.58
C ALA A 100 7.02 9.85 13.48
N PRO A 101 7.99 10.80 13.47
CA PRO A 101 7.65 12.22 13.42
C PRO A 101 6.96 12.60 12.10
N LEU A 102 7.35 11.92 11.01
CA LEU A 102 6.80 12.12 9.67
C LEU A 102 5.37 11.59 9.57
N LEU A 103 5.10 10.42 10.13
CA LEU A 103 3.77 9.80 10.16
C LEU A 103 2.81 10.54 11.11
N ILE A 104 3.28 10.95 12.30
CA ILE A 104 2.52 11.79 13.24
C ILE A 104 2.11 13.12 12.59
N GLY A 105 2.99 13.72 11.78
CA GLY A 105 2.71 14.94 11.03
C GLY A 105 1.61 14.75 9.98
N ALA A 106 1.66 13.65 9.23
CA ALA A 106 0.65 13.31 8.23
C ALA A 106 -0.73 13.07 8.87
N LEU A 107 -0.78 12.29 9.95
CA LEU A 107 -2.00 11.93 10.69
C LEU A 107 -2.69 13.13 11.35
N ASN A 108 -1.94 14.09 11.89
CA ASN A 108 -2.52 15.24 12.60
C ASN A 108 -2.98 16.38 11.68
N LYS A 109 -2.88 16.22 10.34
CA LYS A 109 -3.09 17.29 9.34
C LYS A 109 -2.33 18.59 9.64
N LYS A 110 -1.35 18.55 10.56
CA LYS A 110 -0.43 19.65 10.79
C LYS A 110 0.51 19.64 9.60
N LYS A 111 0.52 20.74 8.84
CA LYS A 111 1.45 20.93 7.72
C LYS A 111 2.86 20.57 8.19
N LEU A 112 3.34 19.40 7.78
CA LEU A 112 4.76 19.08 7.86
C LEU A 112 5.49 20.19 7.10
N PRO A 113 6.31 21.00 7.77
CA PRO A 113 6.93 22.14 7.12
C PRO A 113 7.99 21.65 6.12
N GLY A 114 8.03 22.26 4.94
CA GLY A 114 9.07 22.06 3.94
C GLY A 114 8.80 20.94 2.92
N ALA A 115 9.80 20.67 2.08
CA ALA A 115 9.71 19.74 0.95
C ALA A 115 9.33 18.31 1.36
N ILE A 116 9.75 17.86 2.55
CA ILE A 116 9.46 16.52 3.07
C ILE A 116 7.95 16.30 3.29
N GLY A 117 7.23 17.33 3.76
CA GLY A 117 5.78 17.24 3.96
C GLY A 117 5.00 17.09 2.67
N LEU A 118 5.47 17.74 1.59
CA LEU A 118 4.87 17.60 0.26
C LEU A 118 5.11 16.20 -0.32
N VAL A 119 6.33 15.68 -0.21
CA VAL A 119 6.69 14.34 -0.69
C VAL A 119 5.83 13.27 0.00
N LEU A 120 5.72 13.32 1.32
CA LEU A 120 4.90 12.36 2.08
C LEU A 120 3.41 12.52 1.76
N GLY A 121 2.95 13.75 1.59
CA GLY A 121 1.60 14.02 1.13
C GLY A 121 1.30 13.38 -0.23
N LEU A 122 2.26 13.38 -1.16
CA LEU A 122 2.12 12.74 -2.48
C LEU A 122 2.17 11.21 -2.39
N ILE A 123 3.08 10.65 -1.58
CA ILE A 123 3.19 9.20 -1.39
C ILE A 123 1.91 8.63 -0.74
N PHE A 124 1.35 9.33 0.25
CA PHE A 124 0.18 8.86 0.98
C PHE A 124 -1.15 9.46 0.49
N SER A 125 -1.13 10.35 -0.51
CA SER A 125 -2.35 10.78 -1.20
C SER A 125 -2.90 9.64 -2.04
N GLY A 126 -4.18 9.29 -1.86
CA GLY A 126 -4.84 8.15 -2.52
C GLY A 126 -5.57 7.20 -1.57
N ILE A 127 -5.54 7.47 -0.25
CA ILE A 127 -6.27 6.66 0.75
C ILE A 127 -7.74 7.09 0.90
N SER A 128 -8.13 8.26 0.38
CA SER A 128 -9.54 8.71 0.41
C SER A 128 -10.31 8.24 -0.83
N GLU A 129 -11.47 7.59 -0.62
CA GLU A 129 -12.40 7.06 -1.64
C GLU A 129 -12.75 8.06 -2.77
N ASP A 130 -12.62 9.37 -2.55
CA ASP A 130 -13.14 10.41 -3.42
C ASP A 130 -12.20 10.91 -4.55
N THR A 131 -11.06 10.27 -4.79
CA THR A 131 -10.13 10.76 -5.82
C THR A 131 -10.37 10.16 -7.20
N LEU A 132 -11.19 10.88 -7.98
CA LEU A 132 -11.43 10.71 -9.41
C LEU A 132 -10.11 10.51 -10.21
N ARG A 133 -10.18 9.77 -11.33
CA ARG A 133 -9.06 9.45 -12.24
C ARG A 133 -8.17 10.64 -12.64
N GLU A 134 -8.71 11.87 -12.64
CA GLU A 134 -7.95 13.10 -12.89
C GLU A 134 -7.01 13.49 -11.74
N ALA A 135 -7.42 13.28 -10.49
CA ALA A 135 -6.55 13.49 -9.33
C ALA A 135 -5.40 12.47 -9.32
N ALA A 136 -5.68 11.21 -9.68
CA ALA A 136 -4.65 10.16 -9.76
C ALA A 136 -3.59 10.46 -10.84
N LYS A 137 -3.98 10.97 -12.02
CA LYS A 137 -3.02 11.37 -13.06
C LYS A 137 -2.14 12.53 -12.62
N LEU A 138 -2.72 13.54 -11.97
CA LEU A 138 -1.98 14.69 -11.46
C LEU A 138 -1.02 14.29 -10.32
N VAL A 139 -1.38 13.29 -9.50
CA VAL A 139 -0.50 12.71 -8.48
C VAL A 139 0.66 11.96 -9.13
N GLY A 140 0.40 11.15 -10.17
CA GLY A 140 1.43 10.44 -10.92
C GLY A 140 2.45 11.37 -11.57
N GLU A 141 1.99 12.38 -12.32
CA GLU A 141 2.87 13.39 -12.94
C GLU A 141 3.72 14.14 -11.90
N LYS A 142 3.14 14.45 -10.73
CA LYS A 142 3.87 15.12 -9.65
C LYS A 142 4.87 14.20 -8.96
N LEU A 143 4.54 12.91 -8.79
CA LEU A 143 5.45 11.91 -8.24
C LEU A 143 6.67 11.71 -9.15
N GLU A 144 6.47 11.67 -10.46
CA GLU A 144 7.55 11.59 -11.45
C GLU A 144 8.47 12.82 -11.38
N GLU A 145 7.89 14.03 -11.34
CA GLU A 145 8.65 15.28 -11.20
C GLU A 145 9.52 15.25 -9.92
N VAL A 146 8.91 14.92 -8.78
CA VAL A 146 9.61 14.86 -7.48
C VAL A 146 10.69 13.79 -7.47
N ASN A 147 10.44 12.63 -8.07
CA ASN A 147 11.42 11.55 -8.16
C ASN A 147 12.64 11.99 -9.00
N SER A 148 12.39 12.58 -10.17
CA SER A 148 13.44 13.06 -11.06
C SER A 148 14.32 14.13 -10.40
N ASP A 149 13.68 15.07 -9.69
CA ASP A 149 14.35 16.10 -8.90
C ASP A 149 15.21 15.50 -7.78
N ALA A 150 14.72 14.48 -7.09
CA ALA A 150 15.43 13.79 -6.01
C ALA A 150 16.65 13.02 -6.53
N LEU A 151 16.55 12.39 -7.70
CA LEU A 151 17.68 11.73 -8.36
C LEU A 151 18.78 12.74 -8.69
N VAL A 152 18.42 13.90 -9.24
CA VAL A 152 19.37 14.98 -9.56
C VAL A 152 20.03 15.54 -8.29
N LYS A 153 19.27 15.67 -7.20
CA LYS A 153 19.75 16.19 -5.91
C LYS A 153 20.46 15.13 -5.05
N HIS A 154 20.58 13.89 -5.52
CA HIS A 154 21.08 12.74 -4.75
C HIS A 154 20.34 12.50 -3.43
N ASP A 155 19.05 12.86 -3.37
CA ASP A 155 18.17 12.55 -2.24
C ASP A 155 17.65 11.11 -2.39
N ASN A 156 18.49 10.15 -1.99
CA ASN A 156 18.24 8.72 -2.17
C ASN A 156 16.96 8.24 -1.48
N LEU A 157 16.61 8.82 -0.32
CA LEU A 157 15.41 8.40 0.42
C LEU A 157 14.15 8.84 -0.32
N THR A 158 14.07 10.11 -0.71
CA THR A 158 12.93 10.61 -1.49
C THR A 158 12.83 9.88 -2.83
N ALA A 159 13.95 9.68 -3.52
CA ALA A 159 13.97 8.95 -4.79
C ALA A 159 13.48 7.50 -4.63
N THR A 160 13.89 6.80 -3.57
CA THR A 160 13.45 5.42 -3.33
C THR A 160 11.97 5.34 -2.99
N LEU A 161 11.47 6.19 -2.08
CA LEU A 161 10.08 6.13 -1.63
C LEU A 161 9.09 6.56 -2.72
N THR A 162 9.43 7.58 -3.51
CA THR A 162 8.61 7.97 -4.66
C THR A 162 8.67 6.93 -5.78
N GLY A 163 9.83 6.31 -6.01
CA GLY A 163 9.97 5.15 -6.91
C GLY A 163 9.05 3.99 -6.52
N PHE A 164 9.09 3.61 -5.24
CA PHE A 164 8.22 2.56 -4.71
C PHE A 164 6.74 2.90 -4.84
N LYS A 165 6.33 4.15 -4.62
CA LYS A 165 4.94 4.56 -4.82
C LYS A 165 4.52 4.38 -6.29
N MET A 166 5.35 4.82 -7.24
CA MET A 166 5.09 4.64 -8.67
C MET A 166 5.03 3.16 -9.06
N ASP A 167 5.90 2.32 -8.50
CA ASP A 167 5.88 0.87 -8.72
C ASP A 167 4.57 0.24 -8.23
N LEU A 168 4.06 0.65 -7.06
CA LEU A 168 2.76 0.20 -6.57
C LEU A 168 1.61 0.61 -7.50
N GLU A 169 1.57 1.87 -7.93
CA GLU A 169 0.53 2.36 -8.87
C GLU A 169 0.56 1.61 -10.20
N LYS A 170 1.76 1.34 -10.73
CA LYS A 170 1.93 0.53 -11.93
C LYS A 170 1.50 -0.91 -11.71
N GLY A 171 1.83 -1.49 -10.56
CA GLY A 171 1.41 -2.85 -10.18
C GLY A 171 -0.11 -2.99 -10.15
N GLU A 172 -0.83 -1.97 -9.70
CA GLU A 172 -2.30 -1.94 -9.75
C GLU A 172 -2.85 -1.79 -11.16
N GLN A 173 -2.27 -0.89 -11.96
CA GLN A 173 -2.69 -0.72 -13.37
C GLN A 173 -2.51 -1.99 -14.20
N GLN A 174 -1.59 -2.87 -13.79
CA GLN A 174 -1.29 -4.14 -14.45
C GLN A 174 -2.03 -5.34 -13.84
N ASP A 175 -2.93 -5.12 -12.88
CA ASP A 175 -3.64 -6.18 -12.13
C ASP A 175 -2.69 -7.19 -11.43
N ILE A 176 -1.43 -6.79 -11.18
CA ILE A 176 -0.45 -7.59 -10.43
C ILE A 176 -0.64 -7.38 -8.93
N LEU A 177 -1.02 -6.17 -8.54
CA LEU A 177 -1.36 -5.79 -7.18
C LEU A 177 -2.83 -5.37 -7.15
N LEU A 178 -3.61 -5.94 -6.23
CA LEU A 178 -4.95 -5.47 -5.90
C LEU A 178 -4.91 -4.94 -4.49
N ARG A 179 -5.25 -3.66 -4.29
CA ARG A 179 -5.36 -3.08 -2.95
C ARG A 179 -6.80 -2.77 -2.56
N SER A 180 -7.08 -2.94 -1.28
CA SER A 180 -8.29 -2.42 -0.65
C SER A 180 -8.07 -0.96 -0.27
N HIS A 181 -8.90 -0.07 -0.78
CA HIS A 181 -8.97 1.32 -0.35
C HIS A 181 -9.99 1.40 0.79
N LEU A 182 -9.54 1.79 1.99
CA LEU A 182 -10.26 1.65 3.28
C LEU A 182 -10.94 2.92 3.80
#